data_AF-A0A2N6UK17-F1
#
_entry.id   AF-A0A2N6UK17-F1
#
_cell.length_a   1.000
_cell.length_b   1.000
_cell.length_c   1.000
_cell.angle_alpha   90.00
_cell.angle_beta   90.00
_cell.angle_gamma   90.00
#
_symmetry.space_group_name_H-M   'P 1'
#
loop_
_entity.id
_entity.type
_entity.pdbx_description
1 polymer ?
#
loop_
_entity_poly.entity_id
_entity_poly.type
_entity_poly.pdbx_seq_one_letter_code
_entity_poly.pdbx_strand_id
1 'polypeptide(L)'
;MILKIIKNKKIYSYQYKDVFDLDFKLKNRDFYKLENTSKDDKVIISIENDKNFESLRLIVILSPIFITIFDNSTSLEFFRKNLDQSNFEYGLYPNFFQDFSEKSYFEFYKNHSKKEDIILNENNRIDFTINLIEDKYILSLIALIEVIFSKYTRKNLISYFKEIRNDIVINGRRSILANDIYAFYLSKYLVNWALDLMKIARYKDNDRFIYINEIYKLTNNLKRPI
;
A
#
# COMPACT_ATOMS: atom_id res chain seq x y z
N MET A 1 -11.92 -2.95 8.87
CA MET A 1 -10.47 -2.91 8.57
C MET A 1 -9.69 -2.81 9.88
N ILE A 2 -8.38 -3.07 9.86
CA ILE A 2 -7.51 -2.94 11.05
C ILE A 2 -6.29 -2.12 10.68
N LEU A 3 -5.92 -1.17 11.54
CA LEU A 3 -4.69 -0.38 11.43
C LEU A 3 -3.82 -0.77 12.61
N LYS A 4 -2.58 -1.18 12.36
CA LYS A 4 -1.57 -1.32 13.40
C LYS A 4 -0.49 -0.29 13.16
N ILE A 5 -0.23 0.54 14.17
CA ILE A 5 0.90 1.47 14.19
C ILE A 5 1.92 0.88 15.14
N ILE A 6 3.11 0.60 14.62
CA ILE A 6 4.25 0.13 15.41
C ILE A 6 5.18 1.32 15.56
N LYS A 7 5.34 1.77 16.80
CA LYS A 7 6.18 2.91 17.14
C LYS A 7 6.98 2.62 18.39
N ASN A 8 8.31 2.74 18.33
CA ASN A 8 9.20 2.50 19.47
C ASN A 8 8.93 1.16 20.15
N LYS A 9 8.78 0.09 19.34
CA LYS A 9 8.42 -1.28 19.74
C LYS A 9 7.04 -1.45 20.40
N LYS A 10 6.26 -0.38 20.55
CA LYS A 10 4.86 -0.45 20.99
C LYS A 10 3.94 -0.64 19.79
N ILE A 11 2.89 -1.44 19.98
CA ILE A 11 1.90 -1.73 18.96
C ILE A 11 0.57 -1.09 19.36
N TYR A 12 0.06 -0.22 18.51
CA TYR A 12 -1.25 0.42 18.64
C TYR A 12 -2.16 -0.16 17.56
N SER A 13 -3.24 -0.85 17.95
CA SER A 13 -4.15 -1.51 17.02
C SER A 13 -5.53 -0.87 17.06
N TYR A 14 -6.08 -0.53 15.90
CA TYR A 14 -7.39 0.07 15.74
C TYR A 14 -8.21 -0.77 14.78
N GLN A 15 -9.34 -1.28 15.24
CA GLN A 15 -10.39 -1.75 14.33
C GLN A 15 -11.22 -0.55 13.91
N TYR A 16 -11.51 -0.43 12.62
CA TYR A 16 -12.30 0.68 12.10
C TYR A 16 -13.19 0.23 10.93
N LYS A 17 -14.31 0.94 10.76
CA LYS A 17 -15.28 0.66 9.69
C LYS A 17 -14.87 1.31 8.37
N ASP A 18 -14.46 2.57 8.43
CA ASP A 18 -14.04 3.39 7.31
C ASP A 18 -13.07 4.48 7.78
N VAL A 19 -12.57 5.30 6.84
CA VAL A 19 -11.63 6.38 7.11
C VAL A 19 -12.18 7.43 8.10
N PHE A 20 -13.50 7.67 8.12
CA PHE A 20 -14.13 8.65 9.03
C PHE A 20 -14.10 8.14 10.49
N ASP A 21 -14.45 6.87 10.71
CA ASP A 21 -14.34 6.22 12.01
C ASP A 21 -12.88 6.15 12.48
N LEU A 22 -11.94 5.92 11.56
CA LEU A 22 -10.52 5.92 11.90
C LEU A 22 -10.02 7.32 12.27
N ASP A 23 -10.36 8.34 11.50
CA ASP A 23 -10.02 9.74 11.79
C ASP A 23 -10.51 10.11 13.20
N PHE A 24 -11.76 9.80 13.53
CA PHE A 24 -12.29 10.01 14.88
C PHE A 24 -11.45 9.31 15.98
N LYS A 25 -10.98 8.09 15.73
CA LYS A 25 -10.13 7.32 16.66
C LYS A 25 -8.71 7.89 16.80
N LEU A 26 -8.22 8.60 15.77
CA LEU A 26 -6.88 9.19 15.73
C LEU A 26 -6.85 10.66 16.19
N LYS A 27 -7.97 11.39 16.26
CA LYS A 27 -8.04 12.84 16.58
C LYS A 27 -7.19 13.36 17.73
N ASN A 28 -6.89 12.53 18.74
CA ASN A 28 -6.08 12.91 19.91
C ASN A 28 -4.74 12.17 20.00
N ARG A 29 -4.30 11.55 18.89
CA ARG A 29 -3.07 10.80 18.80
C ARG A 29 -2.32 11.29 17.59
N ASP A 30 -1.22 12.01 17.81
CA ASP A 30 -0.30 12.38 16.74
C ASP A 30 0.89 11.43 16.79
N PHE A 31 0.80 10.33 16.04
CA PHE A 31 1.84 9.31 16.06
C PHE A 31 3.15 9.81 15.49
N TYR A 32 3.14 10.84 14.66
CA TYR A 32 4.34 11.38 14.05
C TYR A 32 5.10 12.28 15.03
N LYS A 33 4.39 13.10 15.83
CA LYS A 33 5.00 14.03 16.81
C LYS A 33 5.45 13.40 18.13
N LEU A 34 5.09 12.16 18.43
CA LEU A 34 5.67 11.42 19.55
C LEU A 34 7.18 11.24 19.26
N GLU A 35 8.08 11.81 20.07
CA GLU A 35 9.51 11.97 19.76
C GLU A 35 10.24 10.71 19.22
N ASN A 36 11.21 10.95 18.32
CA ASN A 36 12.10 10.00 17.63
C ASN A 36 11.41 8.83 16.90
N THR A 37 11.27 8.94 15.58
CA THR A 37 10.91 7.82 14.71
C THR A 37 12.09 6.87 14.57
N SER A 38 11.88 5.60 14.91
CA SER A 38 12.86 4.53 14.68
C SER A 38 12.81 4.04 13.23
N LYS A 39 13.92 3.51 12.70
CA LYS A 39 13.95 2.79 11.40
C LYS A 39 13.10 1.53 11.36
N ASP A 40 12.54 1.12 12.50
CA ASP A 40 11.64 -0.03 12.63
C ASP A 40 10.16 0.39 12.76
N ASP A 41 9.88 1.68 12.85
CA ASP A 41 8.52 2.20 12.97
C ASP A 41 7.78 2.03 11.63
N LYS A 42 6.58 1.45 11.72
CA LYS A 42 5.81 1.07 10.54
C LYS A 42 4.32 1.10 10.80
N VAL A 43 3.57 1.19 9.71
CA VAL A 43 2.12 1.12 9.67
C VAL A 43 1.73 -0.13 8.90
N ILE A 44 0.81 -0.92 9.46
CA ILE A 44 0.24 -2.09 8.81
C ILE A 44 -1.25 -1.85 8.65
N ILE A 45 -1.71 -1.83 7.41
CA ILE A 45 -3.12 -1.72 7.03
C ILE A 45 -3.60 -3.13 6.68
N SER A 46 -4.48 -3.69 7.51
CA SER A 46 -5.08 -5.01 7.28
C SER A 46 -6.48 -4.85 6.67
N ILE A 47 -6.63 -5.25 5.40
CA ILE A 47 -7.91 -5.25 4.68
C ILE A 47 -8.43 -6.68 4.47
N GLU A 48 -9.73 -6.81 4.24
CA GLU A 48 -10.32 -8.11 3.88
C GLU A 48 -10.10 -8.40 2.41
N ASN A 49 -9.74 -9.65 2.11
CA ASN A 49 -9.64 -10.11 0.75
C ASN A 49 -10.96 -10.72 0.28
N ASP A 50 -11.26 -10.56 -1.01
CA ASP A 50 -12.40 -11.25 -1.61
C ASP A 50 -12.06 -12.69 -2.00
N LYS A 51 -13.09 -13.51 -2.21
CA LYS A 51 -12.96 -14.94 -2.54
C LYS A 51 -12.18 -15.23 -3.82
N ASN A 52 -12.08 -14.25 -4.73
CA ASN A 52 -11.38 -14.39 -6.01
C ASN A 52 -9.95 -13.83 -5.96
N PHE A 53 -9.49 -13.36 -4.79
CA PHE A 53 -8.20 -12.70 -4.61
C PHE A 53 -8.02 -11.46 -5.50
N GLU A 54 -9.11 -10.83 -5.94
CA GLU A 54 -9.06 -9.61 -6.76
C GLU A 54 -8.39 -8.47 -5.99
N SER A 55 -8.70 -8.34 -4.70
CA SER A 55 -8.15 -7.30 -3.82
C SER A 55 -6.66 -7.53 -3.60
N LEU A 56 -6.25 -8.78 -3.38
CA LEU A 56 -4.83 -9.16 -3.28
C LEU A 56 -4.07 -8.84 -4.57
N ARG A 57 -4.62 -9.23 -5.72
CA ARG A 57 -4.01 -8.91 -7.02
C ARG A 57 -3.92 -7.41 -7.23
N LEU A 58 -5.00 -6.68 -6.97
CA LEU A 58 -5.04 -5.23 -7.18
C LEU A 58 -4.03 -4.50 -6.28
N ILE A 59 -3.89 -4.86 -5.01
CA ILE A 59 -2.91 -4.21 -4.14
C ILE A 59 -1.49 -4.49 -4.61
N VAL A 60 -1.19 -5.70 -5.10
CA VAL A 60 0.12 -6.03 -5.67
C VAL A 60 0.40 -5.19 -6.91
N ILE A 61 -0.56 -5.09 -7.84
CA ILE A 61 -0.44 -4.27 -9.07
C ILE A 61 -0.19 -2.80 -8.73
N LEU A 62 -0.91 -2.26 -7.75
CA LEU A 62 -0.85 -0.84 -7.38
C LEU A 62 0.27 -0.53 -6.38
N SER A 63 0.90 -1.54 -5.77
CA SER A 63 1.94 -1.35 -4.77
C SER A 63 3.08 -0.45 -5.22
N PRO A 64 3.59 -0.51 -6.48
CA PRO A 64 4.63 0.41 -6.90
C PRO A 64 4.16 1.88 -6.83
N ILE A 65 2.89 2.13 -7.17
CA ILE A 65 2.30 3.46 -7.14
C ILE A 65 2.18 3.96 -5.70
N PHE A 66 1.66 3.13 -4.79
CA PHE A 66 1.52 3.49 -3.38
C PHE A 66 2.87 3.73 -2.69
N ILE A 67 3.85 2.86 -2.90
CA ILE A 67 5.20 3.03 -2.35
C ILE A 67 5.80 4.36 -2.82
N THR A 68 5.67 4.68 -4.10
CA THR A 68 6.25 5.91 -4.69
C THR A 68 5.74 7.19 -4.01
N ILE A 69 4.45 7.25 -3.67
CA ILE A 69 3.83 8.47 -3.15
C ILE A 69 3.74 8.51 -1.62
N PHE A 70 3.78 7.37 -0.92
CA PHE A 70 3.62 7.31 0.53
C PHE A 70 4.91 6.99 1.29
N ASP A 71 5.97 6.50 0.64
CA ASP A 71 7.27 6.35 1.31
C ASP A 71 7.87 7.73 1.60
N ASN A 72 8.09 8.04 2.89
CA ASN A 72 8.66 9.30 3.36
C ASN A 72 10.16 9.23 3.61
N SER A 73 10.77 8.07 3.45
CA SER A 73 12.19 7.91 3.70
C SER A 73 13.03 8.59 2.61
N THR A 74 14.14 9.19 3.02
CA THR A 74 15.11 9.72 2.05
C THR A 74 15.62 8.55 1.21
N SER A 75 15.54 8.67 -0.12
CA SER A 75 15.99 7.62 -1.06
C SER A 75 15.35 6.23 -0.90
N LEU A 76 14.12 6.14 -0.37
CA LEU A 76 13.35 4.89 -0.24
C LEU A 76 14.02 3.84 0.66
N GLU A 77 14.73 4.27 1.71
CA GLU A 77 15.40 3.39 2.68
C GLU A 77 14.45 2.32 3.26
N PHE A 78 13.20 2.68 3.56
CA PHE A 78 12.24 1.72 4.12
C PHE A 78 11.92 0.61 3.12
N PHE A 79 11.60 0.99 1.87
CA PHE A 79 11.36 0.02 0.82
C PHE A 79 12.59 -0.86 0.57
N ARG A 80 13.79 -0.27 0.44
CA ARG A 80 15.05 -1.02 0.25
C ARG A 80 15.29 -2.04 1.36
N LYS A 81 15.12 -1.65 2.62
CA LYS A 81 15.27 -2.55 3.77
C LYS A 81 14.26 -3.71 3.73
N ASN A 82 13.01 -3.45 3.33
CA ASN A 82 12.03 -4.52 3.17
C ASN A 82 12.43 -5.50 2.06
N LEU A 83 13.02 -5.01 0.96
CA LEU A 83 13.53 -5.87 -0.11
C LEU A 83 14.70 -6.74 0.37
N ASP A 84 15.66 -6.17 1.09
CA ASP A 84 16.82 -6.90 1.61
C ASP A 84 16.43 -8.03 2.58
N GLN A 85 15.29 -7.89 3.24
CA GLN A 85 14.77 -8.88 4.19
C GLN A 85 13.81 -9.87 3.55
N SER A 86 13.27 -9.59 2.36
CA SER A 86 12.23 -10.42 1.74
C SER A 86 12.75 -11.81 1.36
N ASN A 87 11.83 -12.77 1.38
CA ASN A 87 12.05 -14.10 0.85
C ASN A 87 12.05 -14.15 -0.70
N PHE A 88 11.63 -13.07 -1.37
CA PHE A 88 11.44 -13.03 -2.82
C PHE A 88 12.09 -11.82 -3.46
N GLU A 89 12.43 -11.96 -4.75
CA GLU A 89 12.96 -10.86 -5.55
C GLU A 89 11.96 -9.69 -5.58
N TYR A 90 12.46 -8.49 -5.29
CA TYR A 90 11.65 -7.27 -5.19
C TYR A 90 10.45 -7.37 -4.23
N GLY A 91 10.50 -8.23 -3.21
CA GLY A 91 9.52 -8.20 -2.12
C GLY A 91 8.15 -8.80 -2.47
N LEU A 92 8.04 -9.54 -3.57
CA LEU A 92 6.76 -10.06 -4.08
C LEU A 92 6.81 -11.57 -4.28
N TYR A 93 5.78 -12.25 -3.78
CA TYR A 93 5.57 -13.66 -4.11
C TYR A 93 5.46 -13.86 -5.63
N PRO A 94 6.20 -14.81 -6.22
CA PRO A 94 6.41 -14.88 -7.67
C PRO A 94 5.18 -15.31 -8.49
N ASN A 95 4.10 -15.80 -7.85
CA ASN A 95 2.96 -16.40 -8.55
C ASN A 95 1.63 -15.70 -8.21
N PHE A 96 1.58 -14.38 -8.11
CA PHE A 96 0.32 -13.65 -7.85
C PHE A 96 -0.61 -13.61 -9.07
N PHE A 97 -0.05 -13.55 -10.29
CA PHE A 97 -0.83 -13.39 -11.53
C PHE A 97 -0.89 -14.66 -12.38
N GLN A 98 0.19 -15.45 -12.38
CA GLN A 98 0.25 -16.75 -13.04
C GLN A 98 0.02 -17.83 -11.98
N ASP A 99 -1.14 -18.51 -12.06
CA ASP A 99 -1.48 -19.68 -11.26
C ASP A 99 -1.34 -19.52 -9.73
N PHE A 100 -1.87 -18.42 -9.20
CA PHE A 100 -1.92 -18.21 -7.76
C PHE A 100 -2.64 -19.38 -7.06
N SER A 101 -1.89 -20.07 -6.19
CA SER A 101 -2.36 -21.16 -5.36
C SER A 101 -2.21 -20.76 -3.90
N GLU A 102 -3.34 -20.57 -3.21
CA GLU A 102 -3.39 -20.30 -1.77
C GLU A 102 -2.65 -21.38 -0.97
N LYS A 103 -2.83 -22.65 -1.36
CA LYS A 103 -2.13 -23.79 -0.75
C LYS A 103 -0.62 -23.65 -0.87
N SER A 104 -0.12 -23.36 -2.07
CA SER A 104 1.33 -23.21 -2.30
C SER A 104 1.89 -21.99 -1.57
N TYR A 105 1.13 -20.89 -1.58
CA TYR A 105 1.48 -19.67 -0.86
C TYR A 105 1.63 -19.93 0.65
N PHE A 106 0.65 -20.56 1.29
CA PHE A 106 0.74 -20.85 2.73
C PHE A 106 1.75 -21.94 3.07
N GLU A 107 1.91 -22.95 2.23
CA GLU A 107 2.94 -23.98 2.42
C GLU A 107 4.34 -23.36 2.48
N PHE A 108 4.64 -22.39 1.61
CA PHE A 108 5.89 -21.65 1.66
C PHE A 108 6.12 -21.00 3.03
N TYR A 109 5.12 -20.27 3.53
CA TYR A 109 5.20 -19.53 4.80
C TYR A 109 5.09 -20.39 6.06
N LYS A 110 4.82 -21.70 5.97
CA LYS A 110 4.94 -22.60 7.13
C LYS A 110 6.37 -22.67 7.66
N ASN A 111 7.34 -22.59 6.76
CA ASN A 111 8.76 -22.74 7.07
C ASN A 111 9.55 -21.42 6.96
N HIS A 112 8.88 -20.31 6.60
CA HIS A 112 9.51 -19.01 6.40
C HIS A 112 8.75 -17.92 7.14
N SER A 113 9.49 -17.04 7.81
CA SER A 113 8.92 -15.82 8.38
C SER A 113 8.37 -14.92 7.28
N LYS A 114 7.15 -14.40 7.47
CA LYS A 114 6.53 -13.40 6.60
C LYS A 114 7.24 -12.05 6.75
N LYS A 115 7.94 -11.60 5.70
CA LYS A 115 8.78 -10.39 5.73
C LYS A 115 8.44 -9.38 4.63
N GLU A 116 7.59 -9.79 3.70
CA GLU A 116 7.10 -9.02 2.58
C GLU A 116 6.23 -7.86 3.06
N ASP A 117 6.18 -6.78 2.28
CA ASP A 117 5.34 -5.62 2.58
C ASP A 117 3.85 -5.88 2.27
N ILE A 118 3.54 -6.90 1.47
CA ILE A 118 2.18 -7.38 1.19
C ILE A 118 2.09 -8.85 1.56
N ILE A 119 1.25 -9.16 2.54
CA ILE A 119 1.09 -10.52 3.09
C ILE A 119 -0.39 -10.90 3.09
N LEU A 120 -0.74 -12.01 2.43
CA LEU A 120 -1.99 -12.72 2.68
C LEU A 120 -1.87 -13.56 3.96
N ASN A 121 -2.83 -13.42 4.86
CA ASN A 121 -2.91 -14.17 6.12
C ASN A 121 -3.95 -15.30 6.06
N GLU A 122 -3.81 -16.29 6.93
CA GLU A 122 -4.70 -17.47 7.00
C GLU A 122 -6.16 -17.12 7.29
N ASN A 123 -6.41 -15.96 7.91
CA ASN A 123 -7.76 -15.41 8.11
C ASN A 123 -8.30 -14.65 6.89
N ASN A 124 -7.69 -14.85 5.71
CA ASN A 124 -8.02 -14.18 4.44
C ASN A 124 -7.99 -12.64 4.50
N ARG A 125 -7.10 -12.08 5.34
CA ARG A 125 -6.79 -10.65 5.37
C ARG A 125 -5.46 -10.38 4.67
N ILE A 126 -5.37 -9.22 4.03
CA ILE A 126 -4.13 -8.72 3.42
C ILE A 126 -3.55 -7.67 4.34
N ASP A 127 -2.32 -7.88 4.79
CA ASP A 127 -1.53 -6.87 5.48
C ASP A 127 -0.67 -6.13 4.45
N PHE A 128 -0.86 -4.82 4.37
CA PHE A 128 0.01 -3.92 3.60
C PHE A 128 0.81 -3.03 4.56
N THR A 129 2.13 -3.11 4.46
CA THR A 129 3.07 -2.46 5.38
C THR A 129 3.78 -1.30 4.70
N ILE A 130 3.78 -0.14 5.34
CA ILE A 130 4.55 1.04 4.95
C ILE A 130 5.33 1.58 6.16
N ASN A 131 6.28 2.47 5.90
CA ASN A 131 6.95 3.27 6.91
C ASN A 131 5.94 4.12 7.70
N LEU A 132 6.31 4.51 8.92
CA LEU A 132 5.51 5.46 9.68
C LEU A 132 5.52 6.85 9.02
N ILE A 133 4.34 7.37 8.70
CA ILE A 133 4.08 8.70 8.13
C ILE A 133 3.08 9.47 8.99
N GLU A 134 2.91 10.77 8.75
CA GLU A 134 1.90 11.57 9.44
C GLU A 134 0.49 10.97 9.28
N ASP A 135 -0.32 11.07 10.35
CA ASP A 135 -1.65 10.46 10.41
C ASP A 135 -2.55 10.89 9.26
N LYS A 136 -2.46 12.16 8.81
CA LYS A 136 -3.20 12.65 7.63
C LYS A 136 -2.91 11.84 6.37
N TYR A 137 -1.67 11.38 6.16
CA TYR A 137 -1.30 10.60 4.98
C TYR A 137 -1.65 9.12 5.14
N ILE A 138 -1.66 8.61 6.38
CA ILE A 138 -2.24 7.29 6.68
C ILE A 138 -3.73 7.30 6.30
N LEU A 139 -4.47 8.34 6.72
CA LEU A 139 -5.88 8.53 6.36
C LEU A 139 -6.05 8.68 4.83
N SER A 140 -5.16 9.41 4.16
CA SER A 140 -5.17 9.51 2.69
C SER A 140 -5.04 8.15 2.00
N LEU A 141 -4.08 7.32 2.43
CA LEU A 141 -3.87 5.98 1.85
C LEU A 141 -5.10 5.09 2.08
N ILE A 142 -5.67 5.11 3.28
CA ILE A 142 -6.85 4.33 3.62
C ILE A 142 -8.07 4.78 2.81
N ALA A 143 -8.33 6.09 2.71
CA ALA A 143 -9.39 6.63 1.87
C ALA A 143 -9.22 6.20 0.41
N LEU A 144 -8.00 6.25 -0.12
CA LEU A 144 -7.71 5.83 -1.49
C LEU A 144 -7.95 4.33 -1.68
N ILE A 145 -7.50 3.48 -0.75
CA ILE A 145 -7.75 2.03 -0.77
C ILE A 145 -9.26 1.77 -0.74
N GLU A 146 -10.03 2.39 0.16
CA GLU A 146 -11.47 2.19 0.25
C GLU A 146 -12.20 2.47 -1.07
N VAL A 147 -11.87 3.59 -1.73
CA VAL A 147 -12.53 3.96 -2.99
C VAL A 147 -12.09 3.04 -4.15
N ILE A 148 -10.79 2.77 -4.26
CA ILE A 148 -10.22 1.96 -5.34
C ILE A 148 -10.65 0.49 -5.22
N PHE A 149 -10.75 -0.02 -4.01
CA PHE A 149 -11.08 -1.43 -3.72
C PHE A 149 -12.59 -1.64 -3.58
N SER A 150 -13.41 -0.58 -3.67
CA SER A 150 -14.86 -0.72 -3.80
C SER A 150 -15.23 -1.65 -4.95
N LYS A 151 -16.31 -2.41 -4.79
CA LYS A 151 -16.66 -3.54 -5.69
C LYS A 151 -16.67 -3.15 -7.17
N TYR A 152 -17.21 -1.99 -7.51
CA TYR A 152 -17.30 -1.53 -8.90
C TYR A 152 -15.94 -1.10 -9.46
N THR A 153 -15.22 -0.24 -8.72
CA THR A 153 -13.91 0.26 -9.15
C THR A 153 -12.89 -0.88 -9.26
N ARG A 154 -12.86 -1.79 -8.27
CA ARG A 154 -11.99 -2.96 -8.27
C ARG A 154 -12.21 -3.83 -9.50
N LYS A 155 -13.46 -4.16 -9.83
CA LYS A 155 -13.77 -4.99 -11.01
C LYS A 155 -13.31 -4.34 -12.32
N ASN A 156 -13.51 -3.03 -12.46
CA ASN A 156 -13.06 -2.31 -13.65
C ASN A 156 -11.53 -2.31 -13.76
N LEU A 157 -10.83 -2.08 -12.65
CA LEU A 157 -9.36 -2.07 -12.64
C LEU A 157 -8.78 -3.47 -12.87
N ILE A 158 -9.35 -4.52 -12.28
CA ILE A 158 -8.94 -5.91 -12.55
C ILE A 158 -9.15 -6.27 -14.02
N SER A 159 -10.27 -5.85 -14.62
CA SER A 159 -10.49 -6.02 -16.06
C SER A 159 -9.45 -5.25 -16.90
N TYR A 160 -9.15 -4.01 -16.52
CA TYR A 160 -8.13 -3.20 -17.19
C TYR A 160 -6.73 -3.83 -17.11
N PHE A 161 -6.39 -4.46 -15.98
CA PHE A 161 -5.12 -5.14 -15.78
C PHE A 161 -5.17 -6.66 -16.03
N LYS A 162 -6.10 -7.15 -16.85
CA LYS A 162 -6.29 -8.59 -17.07
C LYS A 162 -5.03 -9.31 -17.54
N GLU A 163 -4.22 -8.65 -18.37
CA GLU A 163 -3.00 -9.22 -18.96
C GLU A 163 -1.73 -8.93 -18.13
N ILE A 164 -1.88 -8.45 -16.89
CA ILE A 164 -0.73 -8.17 -16.03
C ILE A 164 -0.01 -9.47 -15.63
N ARG A 165 1.31 -9.38 -15.49
CA ARG A 165 2.20 -10.48 -15.14
C ARG A 165 3.13 -10.09 -13.99
N ASN A 166 3.70 -11.09 -13.31
CA ASN A 166 4.58 -10.85 -12.17
C ASN A 166 5.82 -10.01 -12.55
N ASP A 167 6.43 -10.28 -13.72
CA ASP A 167 7.59 -9.55 -14.23
C ASP A 167 7.31 -8.06 -14.46
N ILE A 168 6.09 -7.71 -14.89
CA ILE A 168 5.66 -6.32 -15.07
C ILE A 168 5.67 -5.59 -13.72
N VAL A 169 5.08 -6.18 -12.68
CA VAL A 169 5.02 -5.57 -11.34
C VAL A 169 6.41 -5.48 -10.72
N ILE A 170 7.22 -6.54 -10.87
CA ILE A 170 8.63 -6.58 -10.46
C ILE A 170 9.41 -5.43 -11.11
N ASN A 171 9.25 -5.21 -12.42
CA ASN A 171 9.88 -4.10 -13.12
C ASN A 171 9.40 -2.73 -12.61
N GLY A 172 8.13 -2.60 -12.21
CA GLY A 172 7.62 -1.40 -11.54
C GLY A 172 8.36 -1.11 -10.24
N ARG A 173 8.52 -2.12 -9.37
CA ARG A 173 9.29 -2.03 -8.13
C ARG A 173 10.77 -1.73 -8.36
N ARG A 174 11.40 -2.38 -9.35
CA ARG A 174 12.77 -2.09 -9.76
C ARG A 174 12.92 -0.65 -10.25
N SER A 175 11.95 -0.13 -11.01
CA SER A 175 12.00 1.25 -11.51
C SER A 175 11.99 2.26 -10.37
N ILE A 176 11.28 1.99 -9.26
CA ILE A 176 11.26 2.85 -8.06
C ILE A 176 12.66 2.96 -7.47
N LEU A 177 13.38 1.85 -7.34
CA LEU A 177 14.74 1.84 -6.81
C LEU A 177 15.73 2.65 -7.66
N ALA A 178 15.52 2.68 -8.97
CA ALA A 178 16.40 3.37 -9.92
C ALA A 178 16.06 4.85 -10.10
N ASN A 179 14.77 5.21 -10.04
CA ASN A 179 14.29 6.53 -10.49
C ASN A 179 13.47 7.29 -9.43
N ASP A 180 13.27 6.72 -8.24
CA ASP A 180 12.49 7.30 -7.15
C ASP A 180 11.10 7.78 -7.63
N ILE A 181 10.72 9.04 -7.36
CA ILE A 181 9.42 9.60 -7.77
C ILE A 181 9.22 9.68 -9.29
N TYR A 182 10.30 9.61 -10.08
CA TYR A 182 10.26 9.63 -11.55
C TYR A 182 10.18 8.23 -12.17
N ALA A 183 9.92 7.20 -11.37
CA ALA A 183 9.79 5.84 -11.86
C ALA A 183 8.64 5.66 -12.86
N PHE A 184 8.86 4.72 -13.79
CA PHE A 184 7.97 4.45 -14.91
C PHE A 184 7.40 3.03 -14.78
N TYR A 185 6.09 2.89 -14.95
CA TYR A 185 5.38 1.62 -14.78
C TYR A 185 4.04 1.68 -15.51
N LEU A 186 3.62 0.57 -16.12
CA LEU A 186 2.36 0.49 -16.88
C LEU A 186 2.21 1.67 -17.87
N SER A 187 3.26 1.89 -18.66
CA SER A 187 3.31 2.87 -19.76
C SER A 187 3.21 4.36 -19.39
N LYS A 188 3.36 4.74 -18.11
CA LYS A 188 3.54 6.15 -17.70
C LYS A 188 4.30 6.27 -16.37
N TYR A 189 4.65 7.49 -16.01
CA TYR A 189 5.24 7.80 -14.70
C TYR A 189 4.30 7.39 -13.55
N LEU A 190 4.86 6.84 -12.47
CA LEU A 190 4.12 6.39 -11.29
C LEU A 190 3.34 7.54 -10.63
N VAL A 191 3.89 8.75 -10.63
CA VAL A 191 3.16 9.96 -10.21
C VAL A 191 1.90 10.18 -11.05
N ASN A 192 1.97 10.03 -12.37
CA ASN A 192 0.79 10.20 -13.23
C ASN A 192 -0.25 9.12 -12.95
N TRP A 193 0.18 7.88 -12.68
CA TRP A 193 -0.72 6.85 -12.17
C TRP A 193 -1.38 7.23 -10.85
N ALA A 194 -0.62 7.71 -9.88
CA ALA A 194 -1.14 8.16 -8.59
C ALA A 194 -2.19 9.27 -8.75
N LEU A 195 -1.89 10.29 -9.56
CA LEU A 195 -2.83 11.38 -9.85
C LEU A 195 -4.10 10.87 -10.51
N ASP A 196 -4.03 9.90 -11.42
CA ASP A 196 -5.22 9.34 -12.06
C ASP A 196 -6.05 8.50 -11.10
N LEU A 197 -5.43 7.74 -10.18
CA LEU A 197 -6.16 7.04 -9.11
C LEU A 197 -6.87 8.03 -8.16
N MET A 198 -6.20 9.13 -7.80
CA MET A 198 -6.80 10.17 -6.96
C MET A 198 -7.92 10.92 -7.68
N LYS A 199 -7.81 11.14 -9.00
CA LYS A 199 -8.92 11.68 -9.81
C LYS A 199 -10.11 10.73 -9.81
N ILE A 200 -9.88 9.42 -9.98
CA ILE A 200 -10.96 8.42 -9.87
C ILE A 200 -11.63 8.54 -8.50
N ALA A 201 -10.84 8.63 -7.43
CA ALA A 201 -11.37 8.79 -6.08
C ALA A 201 -12.23 10.05 -5.94
N ARG A 202 -11.74 11.19 -6.45
CA ARG A 202 -12.50 12.45 -6.50
C ARG A 202 -13.85 12.29 -7.21
N TYR A 203 -13.88 11.64 -8.37
CA TYR A 203 -15.13 11.47 -9.12
C TYR A 203 -16.10 10.47 -8.49
N LYS A 204 -15.59 9.47 -7.77
CA LYS A 204 -16.41 8.39 -7.20
C LYS A 204 -16.91 8.67 -5.79
N ASP A 205 -16.13 9.40 -5.00
CA ASP A 205 -16.44 9.67 -3.59
C ASP A 205 -15.77 10.97 -3.14
N ASN A 206 -16.49 12.08 -3.30
CA ASN A 206 -16.01 13.41 -2.92
C ASN A 206 -15.76 13.54 -1.41
N ASP A 207 -16.53 12.83 -0.57
CA ASP A 207 -16.41 12.92 0.88
C ASP A 207 -15.09 12.31 1.34
N ARG A 208 -14.72 11.14 0.80
CA ARG A 208 -13.40 10.53 1.04
C ARG A 208 -12.26 11.32 0.42
N PHE A 209 -12.51 12.02 -0.68
CA PHE A 209 -11.47 12.81 -1.35
C PHE A 209 -10.92 13.94 -0.46
N ILE A 210 -11.66 14.41 0.55
CA ILE A 210 -11.16 15.38 1.53
C ILE A 210 -9.87 14.88 2.20
N TYR A 211 -9.79 13.58 2.54
CA TYR A 211 -8.58 12.97 3.10
C TYR A 211 -7.47 12.78 2.06
N ILE A 212 -7.81 12.62 0.79
CA ILE A 212 -6.85 12.41 -0.31
C ILE A 212 -6.23 13.72 -0.80
N ASN A 213 -6.91 14.85 -0.58
CA ASN A 213 -6.52 16.15 -1.13
C ASN A 213 -5.08 16.58 -0.74
N GLU A 214 -4.65 16.28 0.48
CA GLU A 214 -3.31 16.67 0.94
C GLU A 214 -2.21 15.89 0.20
N ILE A 215 -2.34 14.57 0.06
CA ILE A 215 -1.39 13.80 -0.73
C ILE A 215 -1.47 14.12 -2.22
N TYR A 216 -2.66 14.48 -2.73
CA TYR A 216 -2.84 14.93 -4.11
C TYR A 216 -2.05 16.19 -4.41
N LYS A 217 -2.11 17.21 -3.54
CA LYS A 217 -1.33 18.45 -3.70
C LYS A 217 0.18 18.19 -3.68
N LEU A 218 0.66 17.32 -2.79
CA LEU A 218 2.07 16.93 -2.74
C LEU A 218 2.50 16.23 -4.04
N THR A 219 1.76 15.22 -4.44
CA THR A 219 2.02 14.41 -5.64
C THR A 219 2.02 15.28 -6.90
N ASN A 220 1.09 16.23 -7.00
CA ASN A 220 0.99 17.16 -8.12
C ASN A 220 2.17 18.14 -8.21
N ASN A 221 2.93 18.31 -7.12
CA ASN A 221 4.16 19.09 -7.06
C ASN A 221 5.42 18.21 -7.06
N LEU A 222 5.31 16.92 -7.43
CA LEU A 222 6.40 15.96 -7.43
C LEU A 222 7.08 15.82 -6.05
N LYS A 223 6.28 15.88 -4.99
CA LYS A 223 6.74 15.75 -3.59
C LYS A 223 6.12 14.52 -2.92
N ARG A 224 6.86 14.00 -1.95
CA ARG A 224 6.48 12.93 -1.02
C ARG A 224 6.26 13.51 0.38
N PRO A 225 5.58 12.77 1.28
CA PRO A 225 5.32 13.20 2.65
C PRO A 225 6.57 13.13 3.55
N ILE A 226 7.68 13.75 3.14
CA ILE A 226 8.97 13.85 3.85
C ILE A 226 8.86 14.86 5.00
#